data_AF-A0A081GQB7-F1
#
_entry.id   AF-A0A081GQB7-F1
#
_cell.length_a   1.000
_cell.length_b   1.000
_cell.length_c   1.000
_cell.angle_alpha   90.00
_cell.angle_beta   90.00
_cell.angle_gamma   90.00
#
_symmetry.space_group_name_H-M   'P 1'
#
loop_
_entity.id
_entity.type
_entity.pdbx_description
1 polymer ?
#
loop_
_entity_poly.entity_id
_entity_poly.type
_entity_poly.pdbx_seq_one_letter_code
_entity_poly.pdbx_strand_id
1 'polypeptide(L)'
;MEDLYVLRPSGFIDAEKGLELRHTIGDLVAARPQDILIDCAGVDFMDSSGFGCLVATLKRVREQGRQLYLCSLSSQLRMVLELTGTDRVFTVFPGYEECLAHLRSARPLTPPPPAR
;
A
#
# COMPACT_ATOMS: atom_id res chain seq x y z
N MET A 1 -13.36 -14.75 -2.63
CA MET A 1 -12.46 -14.43 -1.50
C MET A 1 -11.51 -13.36 -1.99
N GLU A 2 -11.48 -12.23 -1.29
CA GLU A 2 -10.63 -11.08 -1.60
C GLU A 2 -9.23 -11.39 -1.01
N ASP A 3 -8.22 -11.65 -1.85
CA ASP A 3 -6.83 -11.89 -1.42
C ASP A 3 -6.16 -10.52 -1.12
N LEU A 4 -6.63 -9.87 -0.06
CA LEU A 4 -6.11 -8.59 0.43
C LEU A 4 -5.73 -8.71 1.91
N TYR A 5 -4.48 -8.38 2.21
CA TYR A 5 -4.01 -8.28 3.59
C TYR A 5 -3.94 -6.82 4.02
N VAL A 6 -4.44 -6.50 5.23
CA VAL A 6 -4.51 -5.12 5.72
C VAL A 6 -3.57 -4.93 6.90
N LEU A 7 -2.67 -3.95 6.82
CA LEU A 7 -1.77 -3.54 7.88
C LEU A 7 -2.17 -2.14 8.37
N ARG A 8 -2.22 -1.96 9.69
CA ARG A 8 -2.57 -0.68 10.33
C ARG A 8 -1.44 -0.23 11.26
N PRO A 9 -0.31 0.25 10.72
CA PRO A 9 0.75 0.80 11.54
C PRO A 9 0.28 2.06 12.27
N SER A 10 0.87 2.34 13.43
CA SER A 10 0.55 3.52 14.22
C SER A 10 1.75 4.18 14.89
N GLY A 11 1.60 5.48 15.18
CA GLY A 11 2.63 6.31 15.78
C GLY A 11 3.65 6.80 14.76
N PHE A 12 4.88 7.02 15.23
CA PHE A 12 6.03 7.38 14.40
C PHE A 12 6.51 6.17 13.60
N ILE A 13 6.84 6.33 12.32
CA ILE A 13 7.47 5.31 11.47
C ILE A 13 8.89 5.76 11.12
N ASP A 14 9.84 5.12 11.77
CA ASP A 14 11.29 5.30 11.58
C ASP A 14 11.89 4.10 10.83
N ALA A 15 13.22 4.03 10.81
CA ALA A 15 13.96 2.90 10.26
C ALA A 15 13.61 1.56 10.93
N GLU A 16 13.37 1.54 12.24
CA GLU A 16 13.12 0.31 13.00
C GLU A 16 11.73 -0.25 12.66
N LYS A 17 10.69 0.56 12.79
CA LYS A 17 9.33 0.16 12.43
C LYS A 17 9.16 -0.06 10.93
N GLY A 18 9.87 0.71 10.10
CA GLY A 18 9.92 0.49 8.66
C GLY A 18 10.51 -0.87 8.31
N LEU A 19 11.55 -1.30 9.02
CA LEU A 19 12.17 -2.61 8.85
C LEU A 19 11.23 -3.73 9.31
N GLU A 20 10.57 -3.58 10.46
CA GLU A 20 9.56 -4.52 10.97
C GLU A 20 8.42 -4.72 9.96
N LEU A 21 7.89 -3.61 9.41
CA LEU A 21 6.84 -3.64 8.39
C LEU A 21 7.31 -4.39 7.13
N ARG A 22 8.55 -4.14 6.70
CA ARG A 22 9.16 -4.82 5.55
C ARG A 22 9.30 -6.33 5.78
N HIS A 23 9.75 -6.75 6.97
CA HIS A 23 9.86 -8.17 7.32
C HIS A 23 8.49 -8.84 7.32
N THR A 24 7.53 -8.24 8.02
CA THR A 24 6.15 -8.74 8.11
C THR A 24 5.55 -8.93 6.72
N ILE A 25 5.66 -7.91 5.85
CA ILE A 25 5.16 -7.99 4.47
C ILE A 25 5.93 -9.05 3.67
N GLY A 26 7.25 -9.12 3.84
CA GLY A 26 8.08 -10.12 3.17
C GLY A 26 7.63 -11.55 3.48
N ASP A 27 7.36 -11.85 4.75
CA ASP A 27 6.92 -13.16 5.20
C ASP A 27 5.50 -13.48 4.72
N LEU A 28 4.60 -12.49 4.77
CA LEU A 28 3.23 -12.63 4.29
C LEU A 28 3.17 -12.97 2.80
N VAL A 29 3.91 -12.23 1.97
CA VAL A 29 3.93 -12.45 0.52
C VAL A 29 4.64 -13.76 0.18
N ALA A 30 5.66 -14.15 0.92
CA ALA A 30 6.34 -15.44 0.73
C ALA A 30 5.43 -16.64 1.09
N ALA A 31 4.66 -16.54 2.17
CA ALA A 31 3.74 -17.59 2.59
C ALA A 31 2.53 -17.72 1.66
N ARG A 32 1.94 -16.59 1.27
CA ARG A 32 0.83 -16.53 0.31
C ARG A 32 0.85 -15.19 -0.41
N PRO A 33 1.30 -15.14 -1.67
CA PRO A 33 1.26 -13.91 -2.44
C PRO A 33 -0.18 -13.41 -2.49
N GLN A 34 -0.42 -12.20 -1.98
CA GLN A 34 -1.69 -11.50 -2.01
C GLN A 34 -1.44 -10.00 -2.04
N ASP A 35 -2.45 -9.22 -2.42
CA ASP A 35 -2.31 -7.77 -2.42
C ASP A 35 -2.30 -7.26 -0.97
N ILE A 36 -1.66 -6.12 -0.73
CA ILE A 36 -1.49 -5.55 0.60
C ILE A 36 -2.02 -4.13 0.62
N LEU A 37 -2.81 -3.80 1.64
CA LEU A 37 -3.23 -2.44 1.96
C LEU A 37 -2.63 -2.00 3.28
N ILE A 38 -1.93 -0.86 3.27
CA ILE A 38 -1.47 -0.20 4.49
C ILE A 38 -2.41 0.98 4.78
N ASP A 39 -3.07 0.91 5.91
CA ASP A 39 -3.93 1.97 6.44
C ASP A 39 -3.11 2.86 7.38
N CYS A 40 -2.78 4.04 6.88
CA CYS A 40 -1.93 5.00 7.58
C CYS A 40 -2.72 5.94 8.51
N ALA A 41 -4.00 5.64 8.80
CA ALA A 41 -4.83 6.48 9.67
C ALA A 41 -4.23 6.70 11.06
N GLY A 42 -3.49 5.71 11.57
CA GLY A 42 -2.81 5.79 12.86
C GLY A 42 -1.38 6.31 12.81
N VAL A 43 -0.85 6.63 11.62
CA VAL A 43 0.55 7.07 11.44
C VAL A 43 0.63 8.58 11.64
N ASP A 44 1.23 8.99 12.76
CA ASP A 44 1.40 10.40 13.11
C ASP A 44 2.51 11.06 12.29
N PHE A 45 3.60 10.33 12.04
CA PHE A 45 4.78 10.84 11.35
C PHE A 45 5.57 9.71 10.68
N MET A 46 6.23 10.01 9.58
CA MET A 46 7.19 9.11 8.93
C MET A 46 8.44 9.88 8.52
N ASP A 47 9.61 9.43 8.98
CA ASP A 47 10.89 10.03 8.57
C ASP A 47 11.35 9.50 7.20
N SER A 48 12.47 10.01 6.70
CA SER A 48 13.06 9.58 5.43
C SER A 48 13.45 8.10 5.41
N SER A 49 13.75 7.51 6.57
CA SER A 49 14.19 6.11 6.68
C SER A 49 13.01 5.16 6.67
N GLY A 50 11.95 5.47 7.42
CA GLY A 50 10.66 4.77 7.38
C GLY A 50 10.07 4.82 5.97
N PHE A 51 10.18 5.96 5.31
CA PHE A 51 9.77 6.12 3.92
C PHE A 51 10.59 5.25 2.95
N GLY A 52 11.92 5.25 3.09
CA GLY A 52 12.79 4.38 2.30
C GLY A 52 12.45 2.89 2.47
N CYS A 53 12.08 2.47 3.68
CA CYS A 53 11.61 1.12 3.94
C CYS A 53 10.28 0.81 3.25
N LEU A 54 9.34 1.77 3.22
CA LEU A 54 8.06 1.63 2.51
C LEU A 54 8.27 1.44 1.00
N VAL A 55 9.17 2.23 0.40
CA VAL A 55 9.54 2.11 -1.02
C VAL A 55 10.21 0.76 -1.31
N ALA A 56 11.10 0.29 -0.44
CA ALA A 56 11.74 -1.02 -0.58
C ALA A 56 10.70 -2.15 -0.47
N THR A 57 9.72 -2.00 0.40
CA THR A 57 8.62 -2.95 0.59
C THR A 57 7.75 -3.03 -0.67
N LEU A 58 7.37 -1.88 -1.24
CA LEU A 58 6.63 -1.82 -2.50
C LEU A 58 7.32 -2.61 -3.62
N LYS A 59 8.64 -2.44 -3.78
CA LYS A 59 9.41 -3.19 -4.79
C LYS A 59 9.30 -4.69 -4.56
N ARG A 60 9.45 -5.15 -3.32
CA ARG A 60 9.38 -6.57 -2.96
C ARG A 60 8.00 -7.18 -3.20
N VAL A 61 6.92 -6.45 -2.91
CA VAL A 61 5.54 -6.89 -3.19
C VAL A 61 5.34 -7.05 -4.70
N ARG A 62 5.84 -6.10 -5.50
CA ARG A 62 5.75 -6.13 -6.96
C ARG A 62 6.57 -7.24 -7.61
N GLU A 63 7.75 -7.56 -7.07
CA GLU A 63 8.56 -8.69 -7.50
C GLU A 63 7.80 -10.03 -7.40
N GLN A 64 6.80 -10.11 -6.53
CA GLN A 64 5.95 -11.28 -6.32
C GLN A 64 4.62 -11.19 -7.12
N GLY A 65 4.51 -10.24 -8.06
CA GLY A 65 3.34 -10.04 -8.89
C GLY A 65 2.12 -9.49 -8.15
N ARG A 66 2.32 -8.87 -6.98
CA ARG A 66 1.27 -8.30 -6.14
C ARG A 66 1.34 -6.78 -6.09
N GLN A 67 0.26 -6.17 -5.62
CA GLN A 67 0.18 -4.72 -5.45
C GLN A 67 0.20 -4.33 -3.97
N LEU A 68 0.80 -3.17 -3.70
CA LEU A 68 0.78 -2.52 -2.41
C LEU A 68 0.01 -1.20 -2.53
N TYR A 69 -1.04 -1.09 -1.75
CA TYR A 69 -1.93 0.05 -1.67
C TYR A 69 -1.70 0.80 -0.36
N LEU A 70 -1.83 2.12 -0.38
CA LEU A 70 -1.83 2.95 0.82
C LEU A 70 -3.20 3.63 0.94
N CYS A 71 -3.71 3.79 2.16
CA CYS A 71 -4.87 4.63 2.41
C CYS A 71 -4.70 5.49 3.66
N SER A 72 -5.56 6.49 3.82
CA SER A 72 -5.61 7.33 5.02
C SER A 72 -4.29 8.07 5.34
N LEU A 73 -3.51 8.42 4.31
CA LEU A 73 -2.26 9.16 4.52
C LEU A 73 -2.51 10.55 5.10
N SER A 74 -1.69 10.94 6.09
CA SER A 74 -1.65 12.31 6.58
C SER A 74 -1.17 13.28 5.49
N SER A 75 -1.51 14.57 5.62
CA SER A 75 -1.07 15.60 4.66
C SER A 75 0.45 15.67 4.55
N GLN A 76 1.16 15.45 5.66
CA GLN A 76 2.63 15.43 5.69
C GLN A 76 3.19 14.24 4.89
N LEU A 77 2.62 13.05 5.06
CA LEU A 77 2.99 11.86 4.29
C LEU A 77 2.76 12.04 2.79
N ARG A 78 1.60 12.61 2.41
CA ARG A 78 1.30 12.94 1.01
C ARG A 78 2.33 13.92 0.43
N MET A 79 2.67 14.97 1.17
CA MET A 79 3.68 15.93 0.74
C MET A 79 5.06 15.26 0.54
N VAL A 80 5.47 14.35 1.43
CA VAL A 80 6.73 13.61 1.26
C VAL A 80 6.71 12.74 0.00
N LEU A 81 5.61 12.05 -0.28
CA LEU A 81 5.43 11.26 -1.51
C LEU A 81 5.54 12.11 -2.77
N GLU A 82 4.89 13.27 -2.78
CA GLU A 82 4.91 14.23 -3.89
C GLU A 82 6.31 14.82 -4.10
N LEU A 83 6.97 15.26 -3.03
CA LEU A 83 8.31 15.86 -3.08
C LEU A 83 9.38 14.87 -3.55
N THR A 84 9.24 13.60 -3.18
CA THR A 84 10.17 12.53 -3.60
C THR A 84 9.81 11.94 -4.96
N GLY A 85 8.71 12.37 -5.58
CA GLY A 85 8.22 11.86 -6.87
C GLY A 85 7.83 10.37 -6.84
N THR A 86 7.58 9.84 -5.64
CA THR A 86 7.14 8.44 -5.46
C THR A 86 5.64 8.31 -5.28
N ASP A 87 4.91 9.43 -5.24
CA ASP A 87 3.45 9.49 -5.42
C ASP A 87 2.98 8.68 -6.64
N ARG A 88 3.72 8.72 -7.75
CA ARG A 88 3.42 7.98 -8.98
C ARG A 88 3.68 6.48 -8.88
N VAL A 89 4.46 6.08 -7.88
CA VAL A 89 4.88 4.71 -7.67
C VAL A 89 3.91 4.00 -6.73
N PHE A 90 3.31 4.70 -5.77
CA PHE A 90 2.29 4.14 -4.88
C PHE A 90 0.87 4.34 -5.44
N THR A 91 0.00 3.36 -5.21
CA THR A 91 -1.44 3.56 -5.40
C THR A 91 -2.05 3.96 -4.06
N VAL A 92 -2.47 5.22 -3.97
CA VAL A 92 -2.97 5.84 -2.74
C VAL A 92 -4.48 6.05 -2.84
N PHE A 93 -5.21 5.67 -1.80
CA PHE A 93 -6.63 5.95 -1.63
C PHE A 93 -6.89 6.91 -0.47
N PRO A 94 -8.01 7.65 -0.49
CA PRO A 94 -8.43 8.50 0.63
C PRO A 94 -8.65 7.68 1.92
N GLY A 95 -9.24 6.49 1.79
CA GLY A 95 -9.59 5.61 2.90
C GLY A 95 -9.69 4.14 2.50
N TYR A 96 -10.01 3.32 3.50
CA TYR A 96 -10.12 1.86 3.37
C TYR A 96 -11.26 1.44 2.40
N GLU A 97 -12.42 2.08 2.53
CA GLU A 97 -13.61 1.75 1.73
C GLU A 97 -13.40 2.04 0.24
N GLU A 98 -12.74 3.15 -0.11
CA GLU A 98 -12.43 3.50 -1.49
C GLU A 98 -11.45 2.50 -2.12
N CYS A 99 -10.47 2.03 -1.35
CA CYS A 99 -9.56 0.98 -1.81
C CYS A 99 -10.32 -0.32 -2.09
N LEU A 100 -11.19 -0.75 -1.18
CA LEU A 100 -12.01 -1.95 -1.39
C LEU A 100 -12.95 -1.82 -2.59
N ALA A 101 -13.62 -0.67 -2.73
CA ALA A 101 -14.48 -0.39 -3.87
C ALA A 101 -13.70 -0.49 -5.19
N HIS A 102 -12.48 0.06 -5.23
CA HIS A 102 -11.59 -0.04 -6.37
C HIS A 102 -11.24 -1.51 -6.68
N LEU A 103 -10.78 -2.28 -5.70
CA LEU A 103 -10.40 -3.68 -5.88
C LEU A 103 -11.57 -4.56 -6.35
N ARG A 104 -12.78 -4.29 -5.85
CA ARG A 104 -14.01 -4.97 -6.29
C ARG A 104 -14.35 -4.65 -7.74
N SER A 105 -14.17 -3.40 -8.16
CA SER A 105 -14.44 -2.94 -9.53
C SER A 105 -13.35 -3.31 -10.55
N ALA A 106 -12.10 -3.41 -10.09
CA ALA A 106 -10.93 -3.73 -10.91
C ALA A 106 -10.83 -5.24 -11.21
N ARG A 107 -11.54 -6.08 -10.46
CA ARG A 107 -11.83 -7.45 -10.88
C ARG A 107 -12.72 -7.35 -12.12
N PRO A 108 -12.37 -7.93 -13.28
CA PRO A 108 -13.14 -7.72 -14.49
C PRO A 108 -14.56 -8.26 -14.27
N LEU A 109 -15.55 -7.37 -14.16
CA LEU A 109 -16.78 -7.60 -14.91
C LEU A 109 -16.31 -7.68 -16.36
N THR A 110 -16.52 -8.82 -17.00
CA THR A 110 -16.32 -9.00 -18.44
C THR A 110 -16.69 -7.70 -19.19
N PRO A 111 -15.86 -7.22 -20.12
CA PRO A 111 -16.17 -6.00 -20.85
C PRO A 111 -17.57 -6.13 -21.45
N PRO A 112 -18.42 -5.09 -21.38
CA PRO A 112 -19.73 -5.15 -22.01
C PRO A 112 -19.53 -5.48 -23.50
N PRO A 113 -20.33 -6.40 -24.07
CA PRO A 113 -20.21 -6.74 -25.48
C PRO A 113 -20.35 -5.47 -26.31
N PRO A 114 -19.61 -5.34 -27.43
CA PRO A 114 -19.69 -4.16 -28.27
C PRO A 114 -21.15 -3.94 -28.68
N ALA A 115 -21.63 -2.71 -28.47
CA ALA A 115 -22.94 -2.29 -28.98
C ALA A 115 -22.95 -2.47 -30.50
N ARG A 116 -23.93 -3.23 -30.99
CA ARG A 116 -24.18 -3.49 -32.41
C ARG A 116 -24.43 -2.21 -33.20
#